data_AF-A0A8C5PT22-F1
#
_entry.id   AF-A0A8C5PT22-F1
#
_cell.length_a   1.000
_cell.length_b   1.000
_cell.length_c   1.000
_cell.angle_alpha   90.00
_cell.angle_beta   90.00
_cell.angle_gamma   90.00
#
_symmetry.space_group_name_H-M   'P 1'
#
loop_
_entity.id
_entity.type
_entity.pdbx_description
1 polymer ?
#
loop_
_entity_poly.entity_id
_entity_poly.type
_entity_poly.pdbx_seq_one_letter_code
_entity_poly.pdbx_strand_id
1 'polypeptide(L)'
;MAAPSEESTLVAPAGYIAISIQFSEERPTHHCLYAKEHKVREKVEQSRPLNRTLFVINIPPYCTEKCLSQIFASCGTVVSVELQDKPGPSKKCNKEVRSKYFDHNMPKGFKVGYIVFKKDVGPKELKHLKLQKPYVMSENLQTVKTGIHKWIEDYEESLTDTVDLQNEIDNFMKEYDKKLAEEDEKAKLEEGIPDEDGWVKVTRKGRRPGLARTEAVNLRVMEREKKKRAQKELLNFYAWQHHDSKREHLAELRKKFEEDKQKIALMRAQRKFRPY
;
A
#
# COMPACT_ATOMS: atom_id res chain seq x y z
N MET A 1 -27.21 17.80 -51.39
CA MET A 1 -27.43 17.90 -49.93
C MET A 1 -26.19 17.37 -49.26
N ALA A 2 -25.33 18.27 -48.75
CA ALA A 2 -24.11 17.90 -48.05
C ALA A 2 -24.45 17.44 -46.63
N ALA A 3 -23.93 16.27 -46.23
CA ALA A 3 -24.06 15.76 -44.88
C ALA A 3 -23.34 16.72 -43.90
N PRO A 4 -23.92 17.03 -42.72
CA PRO A 4 -23.23 17.85 -41.74
C PRO A 4 -22.06 17.04 -41.17
N SER A 5 -20.84 17.53 -41.37
CA SER A 5 -19.65 17.10 -40.66
C SER A 5 -19.77 17.55 -39.20
N GLU A 6 -20.38 16.71 -38.37
CA GLU A 6 -20.37 16.91 -36.92
C GLU A 6 -18.97 16.61 -36.38
N GLU A 7 -18.12 17.63 -36.34
CA GLU A 7 -16.90 17.63 -35.54
C GLU A 7 -17.29 17.56 -34.06
N SER A 8 -17.46 16.34 -33.55
CA SER A 8 -17.69 16.08 -32.13
C SER A 8 -16.44 16.41 -31.32
N THR A 9 -16.27 17.69 -30.99
CA THR A 9 -15.27 18.11 -30.00
C THR A 9 -15.66 17.54 -28.64
N LEU A 10 -15.06 16.42 -28.28
CA LEU A 10 -15.24 15.78 -26.97
C LEU A 10 -14.85 16.75 -25.85
N VAL A 11 -15.84 17.21 -25.09
CA VAL A 11 -15.64 18.10 -23.96
C VAL A 11 -15.05 17.29 -22.79
N ALA A 12 -13.75 17.45 -22.56
CA ALA A 12 -13.07 16.82 -21.44
C ALA A 12 -13.18 17.67 -20.15
N PRO A 13 -13.22 17.06 -18.95
CA PRO A 13 -13.14 17.79 -17.69
C PRO A 13 -11.82 18.57 -17.58
N ALA A 14 -11.84 19.68 -16.81
CA ALA A 14 -10.76 20.68 -16.77
C ALA A 14 -9.35 20.07 -16.62
N GLY A 15 -8.52 20.24 -17.65
CA GLY A 15 -7.13 19.78 -17.68
C GLY A 15 -6.90 18.36 -18.18
N TYR A 16 -7.93 17.68 -18.69
CA TYR A 16 -7.82 16.40 -19.40
C TYR A 16 -8.03 16.59 -20.91
N ILE A 17 -7.46 15.68 -21.70
CA ILE A 17 -7.64 15.58 -23.14
C ILE A 17 -8.43 14.31 -23.40
N ALA A 18 -9.57 14.44 -24.07
CA ALA A 18 -10.41 13.32 -24.45
C ALA A 18 -9.94 12.72 -25.78
N ILE A 19 -9.71 11.42 -25.79
CA ILE A 19 -9.33 10.64 -26.97
C ILE A 19 -10.44 9.64 -27.24
N SER A 20 -11.16 9.77 -28.35
CA SER A 20 -12.14 8.76 -28.79
C SER A 20 -11.43 7.57 -29.41
N ILE A 21 -11.77 6.40 -28.88
CA ILE A 21 -11.37 5.10 -29.40
C ILE A 21 -12.60 4.35 -29.89
N GLN A 22 -12.45 3.59 -30.96
CA GLN A 22 -13.49 2.75 -31.54
C GLN A 22 -13.02 1.29 -31.48
N PHE A 23 -13.91 0.38 -31.11
CA PHE A 23 -13.55 -1.03 -30.97
C PHE A 23 -13.30 -1.71 -32.33
N SER A 24 -14.21 -1.53 -33.29
CA SER A 24 -14.13 -2.06 -34.66
C SER A 24 -14.77 -1.07 -35.63
N GLU A 25 -14.33 -1.04 -36.89
CA GLU A 25 -14.91 -0.20 -37.95
C GLU A 25 -16.40 -0.48 -38.16
N GLU A 26 -16.84 -1.71 -37.89
CA GLU A 26 -18.23 -2.16 -38.05
C GLU A 26 -19.18 -1.55 -37.02
N ARG A 27 -18.67 -1.08 -35.88
CA ARG A 27 -19.49 -0.59 -34.76
C ARG A 27 -19.31 0.91 -34.57
N PRO A 28 -20.38 1.72 -34.60
CA PRO A 28 -20.30 3.18 -34.44
C PRO A 28 -20.07 3.65 -33.00
N THR A 29 -19.82 2.74 -32.05
CA THR A 29 -19.68 3.07 -30.63
C THR A 29 -18.28 3.59 -30.31
N HIS A 30 -18.21 4.80 -29.78
CA HIS A 30 -16.97 5.42 -29.31
C HIS A 30 -16.83 5.30 -27.79
N HIS A 31 -15.63 4.99 -27.34
CA HIS A 31 -15.24 5.06 -25.93
C HIS A 31 -14.20 6.18 -25.76
N CYS A 32 -14.27 6.93 -24.66
CA CYS A 32 -13.38 8.08 -24.45
C CYS A 32 -12.33 7.78 -23.38
N LEU A 33 -11.06 7.90 -23.74
CA LEU A 33 -9.94 7.90 -22.81
C LEU A 33 -9.65 9.34 -22.37
N TYR A 34 -9.29 9.53 -21.11
CA TYR A 34 -8.93 10.85 -20.57
C TYR A 34 -7.45 10.88 -20.22
N ALA A 35 -6.68 11.68 -20.93
CA ALA A 35 -5.23 11.78 -20.76
C ALA A 35 -4.83 13.13 -20.15
N LYS A 36 -3.83 13.12 -19.27
CA LYS A 36 -3.29 14.30 -18.59
C LYS A 36 -1.80 14.13 -18.31
N GLU A 37 -1.04 15.22 -18.35
CA GLU A 37 0.36 15.22 -17.93
C GLU A 37 0.45 14.75 -16.47
N HIS A 38 1.29 13.74 -16.20
CA HIS A 38 1.48 13.25 -14.85
C HIS A 38 2.39 14.22 -14.07
N LYS A 39 1.78 14.93 -13.11
CA LYS A 39 2.47 15.85 -12.20
C LYS A 39 2.19 15.45 -10.76
N VAL A 40 3.14 14.76 -10.13
CA VAL A 40 3.06 14.36 -8.73
C VAL A 40 4.11 15.11 -7.93
N ARG A 41 3.76 15.50 -6.69
CA ARG A 41 4.64 16.25 -5.77
C ARG A 41 5.66 15.35 -5.06
N GLU A 42 5.51 14.03 -5.15
CA GLU A 42 6.38 13.03 -4.54
C GLU A 42 7.64 12.78 -5.39
N LYS A 43 8.70 12.33 -4.72
CA LYS A 43 10.05 12.13 -5.29
C LYS A 43 9.97 11.26 -6.55
N VAL A 44 10.74 11.64 -7.57
CA VAL A 44 10.85 10.95 -8.86
C VAL A 44 11.07 9.44 -8.64
N GLU A 45 10.03 8.64 -8.84
CA GLU A 45 10.20 7.19 -8.91
C GLU A 45 10.95 6.88 -10.22
N GLN A 46 11.97 6.01 -10.19
CA GLN A 46 12.72 5.63 -11.40
C GLN A 46 11.81 5.03 -12.48
N SER A 47 10.70 4.39 -12.06
CA SER A 47 9.66 3.88 -12.94
C SER A 47 8.79 4.97 -13.58
N ARG A 48 8.70 6.16 -12.95
CA ARG A 48 7.80 7.26 -13.35
C ARG A 48 8.54 8.60 -13.38
N PRO A 49 9.37 8.85 -14.41
CA PRO A 49 10.03 10.15 -14.56
C PRO A 49 9.01 11.28 -14.76
N LEU A 50 9.20 12.38 -14.02
CA LEU A 50 8.42 13.62 -14.18
C LEU A 50 8.62 14.18 -15.59
N ASN A 51 7.57 14.77 -16.17
CA ASN A 51 7.56 15.38 -17.52
C ASN A 51 7.74 14.42 -18.71
N ARG A 52 7.90 13.10 -18.45
CA ARG A 52 7.91 12.04 -19.48
C ARG A 52 6.72 11.10 -19.39
N THR A 53 5.95 11.22 -18.31
CA THR A 53 4.85 10.32 -17.98
C THR A 53 3.51 10.95 -18.30
N LEU A 54 2.65 10.15 -18.93
CA LEU A 54 1.27 10.50 -19.22
C LEU A 54 0.34 9.66 -18.35
N PHE A 55 -0.60 10.34 -17.71
CA PHE A 55 -1.64 9.75 -16.89
C PHE A 55 -2.92 9.59 -17.69
N VAL A 56 -3.38 8.36 -17.87
CA VAL A 56 -4.57 8.04 -18.66
C VAL A 56 -5.61 7.35 -17.78
N ILE A 57 -6.86 7.83 -17.82
CA ILE A 57 -8.00 7.28 -17.09
C ILE A 57 -8.98 6.66 -18.09
N ASN A 58 -9.83 5.77 -17.58
CA ASN A 58 -10.94 5.16 -18.28
C ASN A 58 -10.46 4.16 -19.34
N ILE A 59 -9.34 3.47 -19.09
CA ILE A 59 -8.82 2.46 -20.00
C ILE A 59 -9.70 1.21 -19.89
N PRO A 60 -10.35 0.75 -20.98
CA PRO A 60 -11.18 -0.44 -20.94
C PRO A 60 -10.39 -1.71 -20.60
N PRO A 61 -11.05 -2.75 -20.05
CA PRO A 61 -10.42 -4.02 -19.71
C PRO A 61 -9.89 -4.80 -20.93
N TYR A 62 -10.36 -4.47 -22.13
CA TYR A 62 -9.90 -5.06 -23.39
C TYR A 62 -8.67 -4.35 -23.97
N CYS A 63 -8.28 -3.18 -23.46
CA CYS A 63 -7.14 -2.43 -23.96
C CYS A 63 -5.85 -2.99 -23.35
N THR A 64 -4.98 -3.56 -24.19
CA THR A 64 -3.68 -4.09 -23.77
C THR A 64 -2.58 -3.02 -23.85
N GLU A 65 -1.42 -3.29 -23.25
CA GLU A 65 -0.24 -2.41 -23.32
C GLU A 65 0.22 -2.15 -24.76
N LYS A 66 0.05 -3.14 -25.64
CA LYS A 66 0.36 -3.04 -27.08
C LYS A 66 -0.58 -2.04 -27.76
N CYS A 67 -1.88 -2.15 -27.51
CA CYS A 67 -2.88 -1.20 -28.04
C CYS A 67 -2.57 0.23 -27.59
N LEU A 68 -2.28 0.43 -26.30
CA LEU A 68 -1.91 1.76 -25.78
C LEU A 68 -0.63 2.27 -26.44
N SER A 69 0.37 1.42 -26.61
CA SER A 69 1.62 1.81 -27.28
C SER A 69 1.38 2.28 -28.72
N GLN A 70 0.43 1.67 -29.44
CA GLN A 70 0.08 2.08 -30.81
C GLN A 70 -0.69 3.40 -30.87
N ILE A 71 -1.68 3.60 -29.98
CA ILE A 71 -2.44 4.87 -29.89
C ILE A 71 -1.47 6.04 -29.69
N PHE A 72 -0.53 5.86 -28.74
CA PHE A 72 0.40 6.89 -28.33
C PHE A 72 1.69 6.92 -29.16
N ALA A 73 1.88 6.01 -30.11
CA ALA A 73 3.02 6.04 -31.04
C ALA A 73 3.05 7.32 -31.87
N SER A 74 1.87 7.86 -32.19
CA SER A 74 1.69 9.15 -32.88
C SER A 74 2.26 10.35 -32.10
N CYS A 75 2.30 10.25 -30.77
CA CYS A 75 2.83 11.28 -29.86
C CYS A 75 4.32 11.05 -29.51
N GLY A 76 4.92 9.94 -29.95
CA GLY A 76 6.33 9.63 -29.72
C GLY A 76 6.61 8.19 -29.27
N THR A 77 7.90 7.91 -29.06
CA THR A 77 8.37 6.57 -28.69
C THR A 77 8.03 6.24 -27.23
N VAL A 78 7.12 5.30 -27.04
CA VAL A 78 6.75 4.74 -25.72
C VAL A 78 7.84 3.76 -25.25
N VAL A 79 8.24 3.88 -23.98
CA VAL A 79 9.25 3.02 -23.32
C VAL A 79 8.57 1.96 -22.47
N SER A 80 7.58 2.36 -21.66
CA SER A 80 6.83 1.44 -20.80
C SER A 80 5.40 1.93 -20.59
N VAL A 81 4.49 0.97 -20.41
CA VAL A 81 3.09 1.19 -20.09
C VAL A 81 2.79 0.44 -18.80
N GLU A 82 2.39 1.14 -17.75
CA GLU A 82 1.96 0.53 -16.49
C GLU A 82 0.45 0.66 -16.34
N LEU A 83 -0.26 -0.45 -16.11
CA LEU A 83 -1.70 -0.47 -15.85
C LEU A 83 -2.00 -0.76 -14.37
N GLN A 84 -2.87 0.03 -13.76
CA GLN A 84 -3.30 -0.11 -12.36
C GLN A 84 -4.83 0.00 -12.22
N ASP A 85 -5.42 -0.65 -11.21
CA ASP A 85 -6.86 -0.52 -10.89
C ASP A 85 -7.24 0.87 -10.37
N LYS A 86 -6.37 1.43 -9.51
CA LYS A 86 -6.61 2.68 -8.80
C LYS A 86 -5.43 3.62 -8.99
N PRO A 87 -5.67 4.94 -9.05
CA PRO A 87 -4.58 5.91 -9.05
C PRO A 87 -3.83 5.82 -7.72
N GLY A 88 -2.51 5.76 -7.77
CA GLY A 88 -1.66 5.59 -6.60
C GLY A 88 -0.17 5.53 -6.98
N PRO A 89 0.72 5.53 -5.97
CA PRO A 89 2.16 5.35 -6.19
C PRO A 89 2.43 4.04 -6.95
N SER A 90 3.57 3.92 -7.62
CA SER A 90 3.88 2.68 -8.33
C SER A 90 3.81 1.53 -7.33
N LYS A 91 2.89 0.58 -7.57
CA LYS A 91 2.89 -0.67 -6.82
C LYS A 91 4.21 -1.31 -7.20
N LYS A 92 5.22 -1.18 -6.33
CA LYS A 92 6.37 -2.08 -6.32
C LYS A 92 5.74 -3.45 -6.15
N CYS A 93 5.46 -4.16 -7.24
CA CYS A 93 5.24 -5.56 -7.05
C CYS A 93 6.60 -6.09 -6.63
N ASN A 94 6.67 -6.62 -5.42
CA ASN A 94 7.86 -7.33 -4.97
C ASN A 94 8.12 -8.41 -6.02
N LYS A 95 9.05 -8.12 -6.94
CA LYS A 95 9.45 -8.99 -8.04
C LYS A 95 10.18 -10.23 -7.52
N GLU A 96 10.47 -10.25 -6.22
CA GLU A 96 11.42 -11.17 -5.63
C GLU A 96 10.89 -12.60 -5.59
N VAL A 97 9.59 -12.84 -5.49
CA VAL A 97 9.01 -14.17 -5.74
C VAL A 97 7.55 -14.03 -6.17
N ARG A 98 7.31 -13.80 -7.46
CA ARG A 98 5.98 -14.06 -8.03
C ARG A 98 6.07 -15.39 -8.76
N SER A 99 5.36 -16.37 -8.23
CA SER A 99 5.11 -17.61 -8.94
C SER A 99 4.36 -17.32 -10.22
N LYS A 100 4.70 -18.00 -11.31
CA LYS A 100 4.04 -17.81 -12.62
C LYS A 100 2.55 -18.16 -12.57
N TYR A 101 2.18 -19.03 -11.64
CA TYR A 101 0.84 -19.60 -11.53
C TYR A 101 -0.03 -18.93 -10.47
N PHE A 102 0.56 -18.38 -9.40
CA PHE A 102 -0.19 -17.71 -8.33
C PHE A 102 -0.12 -16.18 -8.46
N ASP A 103 -0.57 -15.65 -9.59
CA ASP A 103 -0.81 -14.20 -9.74
C ASP A 103 -2.24 -13.85 -9.29
N HIS A 104 -2.39 -13.67 -7.98
CA HIS A 104 -3.58 -13.01 -7.45
C HIS A 104 -3.50 -11.51 -7.74
N ASN A 105 -4.47 -11.05 -8.55
CA ASN A 105 -4.80 -9.65 -8.87
C ASN A 105 -4.36 -9.20 -10.27
N MET A 106 -4.90 -9.86 -11.30
CA MET A 106 -5.09 -9.17 -12.57
C MET A 106 -6.23 -8.14 -12.39
N PRO A 107 -6.02 -6.86 -12.74
CA PRO A 107 -7.04 -5.83 -12.62
C PRO A 107 -8.29 -6.17 -13.47
N LYS A 108 -9.40 -6.51 -12.80
CA LYS A 108 -10.69 -6.85 -13.42
C LYS A 108 -11.55 -5.59 -13.51
N GLY A 109 -11.39 -4.81 -14.58
CA GLY A 109 -12.23 -3.63 -14.83
C GLY A 109 -11.53 -2.54 -15.61
N PHE A 110 -12.08 -1.32 -15.50
CA PHE A 110 -11.45 -0.12 -16.05
C PHE A 110 -10.17 0.20 -15.29
N LYS A 111 -9.13 0.52 -16.06
CA LYS A 111 -7.78 0.73 -15.54
C LYS A 111 -7.36 2.18 -15.68
N VAL A 112 -6.38 2.53 -14.88
CA VAL A 112 -5.60 3.76 -14.95
C VAL A 112 -4.23 3.39 -15.49
N GLY A 113 -3.78 4.10 -16.52
CA GLY A 113 -2.51 3.84 -17.18
C GLY A 113 -1.50 4.95 -16.94
N TYR A 114 -0.25 4.56 -16.76
CA TYR A 114 0.91 5.45 -16.79
C TYR A 114 1.75 5.08 -18.00
N ILE A 115 1.91 6.01 -18.93
CA ILE A 115 2.66 5.79 -20.18
C ILE A 115 3.92 6.63 -20.13
N VAL A 116 5.07 5.98 -20.20
CA VAL A 116 6.38 6.63 -20.11
C VAL A 116 6.97 6.76 -21.50
N PHE A 117 7.26 7.99 -21.92
CA PHE A 117 7.90 8.27 -23.20
C PHE A 117 9.42 8.38 -23.07
N LYS A 118 10.13 8.09 -24.17
CA LYS A 118 11.59 8.24 -24.25
C LYS A 118 12.02 9.71 -24.17
N LYS A 119 11.22 10.61 -24.73
CA LYS A 119 11.45 12.06 -24.78
C LYS A 119 10.31 12.81 -24.08
N ASP A 120 10.60 14.00 -23.55
CA ASP A 120 9.64 14.91 -22.89
C ASP A 120 8.63 15.55 -23.85
N VAL A 121 8.69 15.15 -25.13
CA VAL A 121 7.86 15.65 -26.22
C VAL A 121 6.45 15.06 -26.15
N GLY A 122 6.31 13.79 -25.77
CA GLY A 122 5.02 13.09 -25.75
C GLY A 122 3.91 13.78 -24.96
N PRO A 123 4.10 14.16 -23.68
CA PRO A 123 3.05 14.83 -22.91
C PRO A 123 2.69 16.23 -23.45
N LYS A 124 3.61 16.89 -24.18
CA LYS A 124 3.37 18.21 -24.79
C LYS A 124 2.60 18.09 -26.10
N GLU A 125 2.96 17.11 -26.93
CA GLU A 125 2.29 16.82 -28.21
C GLU A 125 0.86 16.33 -28.02
N LEU A 126 0.54 15.73 -26.87
CA LEU A 126 -0.82 15.33 -26.56
C LEU A 126 -1.85 16.47 -26.69
N LYS A 127 -1.48 17.72 -26.35
CA LYS A 127 -2.38 18.89 -26.50
C LYS A 127 -2.76 19.18 -27.94
N HIS A 128 -1.91 18.75 -28.88
CA HIS A 128 -2.11 18.91 -30.31
C HIS A 128 -2.74 17.67 -30.94
N LEU A 129 -2.77 16.53 -30.24
CA LEU A 129 -3.40 15.29 -30.68
C LEU A 129 -4.93 15.38 -30.55
N LYS A 130 -5.55 16.20 -31.40
CA LYS A 130 -6.96 16.06 -31.73
C LYS A 130 -7.05 15.03 -32.85
N LEU A 131 -7.29 13.77 -32.49
CA LEU A 131 -7.61 12.76 -33.49
C LEU A 131 -8.92 13.17 -34.17
N GLN A 132 -8.85 13.66 -35.41
CA GLN A 132 -10.04 14.00 -36.21
C GLN A 132 -10.86 12.74 -36.57
N LYS A 133 -10.24 11.55 -36.50
CA LYS A 133 -10.88 10.25 -36.69
C LYS A 133 -10.61 9.37 -35.47
N PRO A 134 -11.63 8.70 -34.90
CA PRO A 134 -11.45 7.80 -33.75
C PRO A 134 -10.49 6.66 -34.12
N TYR A 135 -9.55 6.35 -33.21
CA TYR A 135 -8.60 5.26 -33.44
C TYR A 135 -9.32 3.92 -33.34
N VAL A 136 -9.17 3.08 -34.37
CA VAL A 136 -9.79 1.75 -34.46
C VAL A 136 -8.86 0.74 -33.80
N MET A 137 -9.34 0.04 -32.77
CA MET A 137 -8.54 -0.90 -31.97
C MET A 137 -8.40 -2.27 -32.61
N SER A 138 -9.46 -2.78 -33.23
CA SER A 138 -9.47 -4.08 -33.90
C SER A 138 -9.19 -3.88 -35.38
N GLU A 139 -7.94 -3.63 -35.73
CA GLU A 139 -7.50 -3.82 -37.11
C GLU A 139 -7.45 -5.34 -37.40
N ASN A 140 -7.70 -5.73 -38.65
CA ASN A 140 -7.85 -7.13 -39.08
C ASN A 140 -6.67 -8.07 -38.72
N LEU A 141 -5.54 -7.52 -38.25
CA LEU A 141 -4.33 -8.24 -37.84
C LEU A 141 -4.15 -8.36 -36.32
N GLN A 142 -4.89 -7.58 -35.52
CA GLN A 142 -4.84 -7.60 -34.06
C GLN A 142 -6.27 -7.57 -33.52
N THR A 143 -6.94 -8.71 -33.60
CA THR A 143 -8.25 -8.88 -32.99
C THR A 143 -8.10 -8.84 -31.47
N VAL A 144 -8.61 -7.77 -30.85
CA VAL A 144 -8.73 -7.69 -29.40
C VAL A 144 -9.81 -8.70 -29.00
N LYS A 145 -9.38 -9.84 -28.46
CA LYS A 145 -10.27 -10.90 -28.03
C LYS A 145 -11.12 -10.41 -26.86
N THR A 146 -12.44 -10.49 -27.04
CA THR A 146 -13.42 -9.99 -26.07
C THR A 146 -14.53 -11.02 -25.86
N GLY A 147 -15.27 -10.89 -24.75
CA GLY A 147 -16.39 -11.76 -24.42
C GLY A 147 -15.97 -13.21 -24.21
N ILE A 148 -16.66 -14.12 -24.90
CA ILE A 148 -16.52 -15.58 -24.72
C ILE A 148 -15.12 -16.06 -25.13
N HIS A 149 -14.57 -15.59 -26.25
CA HIS A 149 -13.23 -16.00 -26.70
C HIS A 149 -12.16 -15.67 -25.67
N LYS A 150 -12.26 -14.49 -25.05
CA LYS A 150 -11.38 -14.11 -23.95
C LYS A 150 -11.53 -15.08 -22.78
N TRP A 151 -12.75 -15.41 -22.38
CA TRP A 151 -12.98 -16.29 -21.24
C TRP A 151 -12.53 -17.73 -21.49
N ILE A 152 -12.61 -18.20 -22.74
CA ILE A 152 -12.06 -19.50 -23.13
C ILE A 152 -10.54 -19.49 -22.95
N GLU A 153 -9.86 -18.44 -23.41
CA GLU A 153 -8.41 -18.32 -23.25
C GLU A 153 -7.99 -18.11 -21.80
N ASP A 154 -8.67 -17.24 -21.07
CA ASP A 154 -8.43 -17.06 -19.62
C ASP A 154 -8.62 -18.41 -18.88
N TYR A 155 -9.55 -19.26 -19.33
CA TYR A 155 -9.75 -20.60 -18.78
C TYR A 155 -8.65 -21.58 -19.22
N GLU A 156 -8.27 -21.60 -20.49
CA GLU A 156 -7.16 -22.42 -20.99
C GLU A 156 -5.83 -22.06 -20.31
N GLU A 157 -5.58 -20.77 -20.06
CA GLU A 157 -4.42 -20.27 -19.32
C GLU A 157 -4.46 -20.67 -17.84
N SER A 158 -5.67 -20.80 -17.26
CA SER A 158 -5.84 -21.30 -15.89
C SER A 158 -5.53 -22.79 -15.76
N LEU A 159 -5.57 -23.54 -16.88
CA LEU A 159 -5.16 -24.94 -16.92
C LEU A 159 -3.64 -25.01 -17.03
N THR A 160 -2.98 -24.94 -15.88
CA THR A 160 -1.54 -25.06 -15.76
C THR A 160 -1.09 -26.50 -15.99
N ASP A 161 0.01 -26.71 -16.72
CA ASP A 161 0.63 -28.03 -16.78
C ASP A 161 1.13 -28.44 -15.39
N THR A 162 0.67 -29.61 -14.93
CA THR A 162 1.02 -30.18 -13.64
C THR A 162 2.52 -30.39 -13.47
N VAL A 163 3.24 -30.70 -14.56
CA VAL A 163 4.68 -30.98 -14.52
C VAL A 163 5.48 -29.70 -14.27
N ASP A 164 5.17 -28.64 -15.01
CA ASP A 164 5.84 -27.35 -14.85
C ASP A 164 5.53 -26.71 -13.49
N LEU A 165 4.29 -26.84 -13.00
CA LEU A 165 3.89 -26.39 -11.68
C LEU A 165 4.67 -27.11 -10.56
N GLN A 166 4.81 -28.44 -10.66
CA GLN A 166 5.59 -29.22 -9.70
C GLN A 166 7.06 -28.77 -9.68
N ASN A 167 7.67 -28.57 -10.85
CA ASN A 167 9.05 -28.10 -10.95
C ASN A 167 9.24 -26.72 -10.28
N GLU A 168 8.29 -25.81 -10.44
CA GLU A 168 8.32 -24.50 -9.79
C GLU A 168 8.22 -24.62 -8.26
N ILE A 169 7.30 -25.44 -7.76
CA ILE A 169 7.13 -25.70 -6.32
C ILE A 169 8.39 -26.33 -5.74
N ASP A 170 8.95 -27.34 -6.41
CA ASP A 170 10.15 -28.04 -5.94
C ASP A 170 11.35 -27.11 -5.86
N ASN A 171 11.53 -26.22 -6.84
CA ASN A 171 12.59 -25.22 -6.83
C ASN A 171 12.40 -24.22 -5.70
N PHE A 172 11.17 -23.74 -5.50
CA PHE A 172 10.84 -22.84 -4.39
C PHE A 172 11.10 -23.49 -3.03
N MET A 173 10.69 -24.75 -2.84
CA MET A 173 10.93 -25.49 -1.60
C MET A 173 12.43 -25.74 -1.36
N LYS A 174 13.20 -26.07 -2.41
CA LYS A 174 14.66 -26.20 -2.30
C LYS A 174 15.34 -24.90 -1.86
N GLU A 175 14.91 -23.75 -2.39
CA GLU A 175 15.43 -22.45 -1.96
C GLU A 175 15.05 -22.12 -0.51
N TYR A 176 13.82 -22.46 -0.11
CA TYR A 176 13.35 -22.28 1.25
C TYR A 176 14.12 -23.16 2.24
N ASP A 177 14.30 -24.44 1.93
CA ASP A 177 15.03 -25.40 2.76
C ASP A 177 16.50 -25.00 2.92
N LYS A 178 17.13 -24.46 1.87
CA LYS A 178 18.49 -23.89 1.95
C LYS A 178 18.56 -22.70 2.92
N LYS A 179 17.62 -21.76 2.82
CA LYS A 179 17.54 -20.61 3.74
C LYS A 179 17.34 -21.06 5.18
N LEU A 180 16.44 -22.02 5.39
CA LEU A 180 16.19 -22.58 6.71
C LEU A 180 17.45 -23.26 7.27
N ALA A 181 18.15 -24.05 6.46
CA ALA A 181 19.41 -24.68 6.86
C ALA A 181 20.49 -23.63 7.21
N GLU A 182 20.64 -22.56 6.42
CA GLU A 182 21.57 -21.48 6.73
C GLU A 182 21.22 -20.76 8.06
N GLU A 183 19.94 -20.53 8.33
CA GLU A 183 19.48 -19.97 9.61
C GLU A 183 19.75 -20.93 10.76
N ASP A 184 19.52 -22.23 10.56
CA ASP A 184 19.84 -23.27 11.52
C ASP A 184 21.34 -23.37 11.80
N GLU A 185 22.21 -23.30 10.79
CA GLU A 185 23.67 -23.31 10.97
C GLU A 185 24.16 -22.02 11.65
N LYS A 186 23.61 -20.86 11.32
CA LYS A 186 23.88 -19.60 12.04
C LYS A 186 23.46 -19.71 13.50
N ALA A 187 22.29 -20.27 13.77
CA ALA A 187 21.82 -20.50 15.14
C ALA A 187 22.74 -21.47 15.89
N LYS A 188 23.22 -22.55 15.25
CA LYS A 188 24.21 -23.46 15.85
C LYS A 188 25.55 -22.79 16.16
N LEU A 189 26.00 -21.87 15.29
CA LEU A 189 27.24 -21.11 15.52
C LEU A 189 27.08 -20.09 16.66
N GLU A 190 25.90 -19.48 16.80
CA GLU A 190 25.56 -18.64 17.96
C GLU A 190 25.34 -19.47 19.24
N GLU A 191 24.92 -20.72 19.11
CA GLU A 191 24.75 -21.69 20.19
C GLU A 191 26.12 -22.20 20.67
N GLY A 192 26.68 -21.51 21.67
CA GLY A 192 27.87 -21.99 22.39
C GLY A 192 29.02 -20.99 22.44
N ILE A 193 28.88 -19.83 21.81
CA ILE A 193 29.76 -18.69 22.07
C ILE A 193 29.32 -18.09 23.42
N PRO A 194 30.15 -18.13 24.48
CA PRO A 194 29.87 -17.44 25.72
C PRO A 194 29.93 -15.93 25.47
N ASP A 195 28.95 -15.19 25.97
CA ASP A 195 29.01 -13.73 25.98
C ASP A 195 30.22 -13.24 26.83
N GLU A 196 30.63 -11.97 26.68
CA GLU A 196 31.74 -11.37 27.46
C GLU A 196 31.56 -11.46 28.99
N ASP A 197 30.32 -11.65 29.47
CA ASP A 197 29.96 -11.89 30.87
C ASP A 197 29.86 -13.39 31.27
N GLY A 198 30.25 -14.32 30.39
CA GLY A 198 30.30 -15.76 30.66
C GLY A 198 28.95 -16.49 30.66
N TRP A 199 27.89 -15.87 30.18
CA TRP A 199 26.57 -16.49 30.05
C TRP A 199 26.43 -17.19 28.70
N VAL A 200 25.86 -18.40 28.70
CA VAL A 200 25.55 -19.16 27.49
C VAL A 200 24.08 -18.97 27.12
N LYS A 201 23.82 -18.47 25.91
CA LYS A 201 22.48 -18.24 25.38
C LYS A 201 21.77 -19.57 25.11
N VAL A 202 20.80 -19.93 25.95
CA VAL A 202 19.92 -21.10 25.72
C VAL A 202 18.86 -20.74 24.68
N THR A 203 19.04 -21.17 23.44
CA THR A 203 18.01 -21.17 22.40
C THR A 203 17.17 -22.43 22.51
N ARG A 204 15.85 -22.31 22.34
CA ARG A 204 14.93 -23.46 22.30
C ARG A 204 14.60 -23.77 20.85
N LYS A 205 15.24 -24.78 20.28
CA LYS A 205 14.94 -25.27 18.93
C LYS A 205 13.63 -26.08 18.95
N GLY A 206 12.66 -25.71 18.10
CA GLY A 206 11.38 -26.44 18.01
C GLY A 206 10.38 -25.85 17.03
N ARG A 207 9.33 -26.65 16.70
CA ARG A 207 8.28 -26.36 15.69
C ARG A 207 7.46 -25.08 15.96
N ARG A 208 7.56 -24.53 17.17
CA ARG A 208 7.05 -23.20 17.54
C ARG A 208 8.22 -22.42 18.13
N PRO A 209 9.12 -21.85 17.31
CA PRO A 209 10.05 -20.86 17.84
C PRO A 209 9.18 -19.79 18.50
N GLY A 210 9.50 -19.45 19.75
CA GLY A 210 8.74 -18.42 20.46
C GLY A 210 8.67 -17.13 19.64
N LEU A 211 7.73 -16.26 19.99
CA LEU A 211 7.55 -14.96 19.32
C LEU A 211 8.90 -14.28 19.09
N ALA A 212 9.20 -13.90 17.84
CA ALA A 212 10.47 -13.31 17.46
C ALA A 212 10.82 -12.16 18.42
N ARG A 213 11.96 -12.27 19.10
CA ARG A 213 12.46 -11.31 20.09
C ARG A 213 12.98 -10.04 19.41
N THR A 214 12.12 -9.37 18.65
CA THR A 214 12.36 -8.00 18.23
C THR A 214 12.18 -7.07 19.43
N GLU A 215 12.93 -5.99 19.49
CA GLU A 215 12.91 -5.03 20.62
C GLU A 215 11.48 -4.55 20.92
N ALA A 216 10.69 -4.27 19.88
CA ALA A 216 9.29 -3.86 19.99
C ALA A 216 8.38 -4.93 20.62
N VAL A 217 8.63 -6.20 20.33
CA VAL A 217 7.89 -7.31 20.95
C VAL A 217 8.27 -7.47 22.41
N ASN A 218 9.56 -7.36 22.75
CA ASN A 218 10.03 -7.44 24.12
C ASN A 218 9.45 -6.30 24.98
N LEU A 219 9.40 -5.08 24.45
CA LEU A 219 8.74 -3.95 25.13
C LEU A 219 7.26 -4.23 25.42
N ARG A 220 6.52 -4.78 24.46
CA ARG A 220 5.10 -5.14 24.64
C ARG A 220 4.90 -6.26 25.66
N VAL A 221 5.80 -7.24 25.72
CA VAL A 221 5.77 -8.29 26.74
C VAL A 221 6.05 -7.70 28.12
N MET A 222 7.07 -6.85 28.25
CA MET A 222 7.41 -6.16 29.49
C MET A 222 6.27 -5.25 29.99
N GLU A 223 5.59 -4.53 29.10
CA GLU A 223 4.40 -3.75 29.45
C GLU A 223 3.25 -4.62 29.97
N ARG A 224 3.00 -5.77 29.33
CA ARG A 224 1.99 -6.74 29.79
C ARG A 224 2.36 -7.32 31.15
N GLU A 225 3.63 -7.60 31.40
CA GLU A 225 4.10 -8.07 32.70
C GLU A 225 3.99 -7.00 33.78
N LYS A 226 4.35 -5.75 33.50
CA LYS A 226 4.14 -4.62 34.41
C LYS A 226 2.67 -4.44 34.77
N LYS A 227 1.75 -4.54 33.80
CA LYS A 227 0.30 -4.50 34.04
C LYS A 227 -0.17 -5.65 34.93
N LYS A 228 0.34 -6.86 34.72
CA LYS A 228 0.03 -8.02 35.57
C LYS A 228 0.60 -7.87 36.98
N ARG A 229 1.80 -7.30 37.14
CA ARG A 229 2.39 -7.01 38.46
C ARG A 229 1.55 -5.96 39.20
N ALA A 230 1.18 -4.86 38.54
CA ALA A 230 0.30 -3.84 39.13
C ALA A 230 -1.08 -4.39 39.53
N GLN A 231 -1.63 -5.37 38.79
CA GLN A 231 -2.87 -6.06 39.18
C GLN A 231 -2.69 -7.03 40.36
N LYS A 232 -1.49 -7.58 40.55
CA LYS A 232 -1.16 -8.52 41.64
C LYS A 232 -0.63 -7.83 42.90
N GLU A 233 -0.12 -6.61 42.77
CA GLU A 233 0.18 -5.74 43.90
C GLU A 233 -1.14 -5.37 44.58
N LEU A 234 -1.50 -6.13 45.62
CA LEU A 234 -2.61 -5.78 46.49
C LEU A 234 -2.18 -4.52 47.27
N LEU A 235 -2.58 -3.34 46.79
CA LEU A 235 -2.48 -2.12 47.59
C LEU A 235 -3.25 -2.33 48.89
N ASN A 236 -2.60 -2.10 50.02
CA ASN A 236 -3.12 -2.30 51.37
C ASN A 236 -3.31 -3.77 51.79
N PHE A 237 -2.43 -4.67 51.37
CA PHE A 237 -2.44 -6.06 51.87
C PHE A 237 -2.21 -6.15 53.38
N TYR A 238 -1.34 -5.31 53.92
CA TYR A 238 -0.97 -5.37 55.33
C TYR A 238 -1.70 -4.31 56.15
N ALA A 239 -2.12 -4.67 57.38
CA ALA A 239 -2.81 -3.76 58.29
C ALA A 239 -2.03 -2.45 58.54
N TRP A 240 -0.69 -2.51 58.58
CA TRP A 240 0.14 -1.32 58.75
C TRP A 240 0.02 -0.33 57.58
N GLN A 241 -0.21 -0.81 56.34
CA GLN A 241 -0.43 0.05 55.17
C GLN A 241 -1.76 0.81 55.29
N HIS A 242 -2.80 0.15 55.79
CA HIS A 242 -4.07 0.81 56.12
C HIS A 242 -3.91 1.84 57.24
N HIS A 243 -3.10 1.56 58.25
CA HIS A 243 -2.82 2.51 59.33
C HIS A 243 -2.04 3.72 58.83
N ASP A 244 -1.02 3.53 58.00
CA ASP A 244 -0.18 4.62 57.49
C ASP A 244 -0.94 5.49 56.50
N SER A 245 -1.71 4.89 55.57
CA SER A 245 -2.58 5.64 54.64
C SER A 245 -3.64 6.47 55.38
N LYS A 246 -4.25 5.92 56.44
CA LYS A 246 -5.18 6.68 57.29
C LYS A 246 -4.47 7.81 58.04
N ARG A 247 -3.24 7.58 58.51
CA ARG A 247 -2.43 8.57 59.22
C ARG A 247 -2.03 9.73 58.30
N GLU A 248 -1.59 9.44 57.09
CA GLU A 248 -1.27 10.44 56.05
C GLU A 248 -2.51 11.25 55.67
N HIS A 249 -3.64 10.59 55.40
CA HIS A 249 -4.89 11.28 55.08
C HIS A 249 -5.36 12.19 56.23
N LEU A 250 -5.21 11.75 57.48
CA LEU A 250 -5.54 12.56 58.66
C LEU A 250 -4.58 13.76 58.81
N ALA A 251 -3.30 13.59 58.48
CA ALA A 251 -2.32 14.68 58.48
C ALA A 251 -2.62 15.70 57.38
N GLU A 252 -2.99 15.25 56.18
CA GLU A 252 -3.41 16.13 55.08
C GLU A 252 -4.66 16.94 55.44
N LEU A 253 -5.66 16.32 56.08
CA LEU A 253 -6.86 17.03 56.53
C LEU A 253 -6.53 18.09 57.59
N ARG A 254 -5.64 17.79 58.55
CA ARG A 254 -5.18 18.76 59.54
C ARG A 254 -4.47 19.94 58.88
N LYS A 255 -3.60 19.67 57.92
CA LYS A 255 -2.89 20.71 57.16
C LYS A 255 -3.87 21.60 56.38
N LYS A 256 -4.81 21.00 55.64
CA LYS A 256 -5.85 21.75 54.91
C LYS A 256 -6.71 22.60 55.85
N PHE A 257 -7.05 22.07 57.02
CA PHE A 257 -7.82 22.80 58.02
C PHE A 257 -7.05 24.00 58.59
N GLU A 258 -5.76 23.85 58.86
CA GLU A 258 -4.90 24.96 59.29
C GLU A 258 -4.78 26.03 58.21
N GLU A 259 -4.57 25.63 56.95
CA GLU A 259 -4.55 26.54 55.80
C GLU A 259 -5.87 27.30 55.65
N ASP A 260 -7.01 26.62 55.78
CA ASP A 260 -8.32 27.26 55.67
C ASP A 260 -8.62 28.15 56.89
N LYS A 261 -8.18 27.78 58.08
CA LYS A 261 -8.24 28.65 59.27
C LYS A 261 -7.42 29.92 59.08
N GLN A 262 -6.22 29.81 58.49
CA GLN A 262 -5.40 30.96 58.14
C GLN A 262 -6.06 31.84 57.08
N LYS A 263 -6.63 31.24 56.01
CA LYS A 263 -7.39 31.99 54.99
C LYS A 263 -8.58 32.72 55.58
N ILE A 264 -9.36 32.08 56.46
CA ILE A 264 -10.51 32.71 57.11
C ILE A 264 -10.05 33.84 58.03
N ALA A 265 -8.94 33.69 58.75
CA ALA A 265 -8.38 34.77 59.56
C ALA A 265 -7.98 35.99 58.71
N LEU A 266 -7.33 35.76 57.56
CA LEU A 266 -7.01 36.81 56.59
C LEU A 266 -8.28 37.48 56.04
N MET A 267 -9.31 36.70 55.68
CA MET A 267 -10.59 37.25 55.19
C MET A 267 -11.34 38.04 56.26
N ARG A 268 -11.27 37.62 57.54
CA ARG A 268 -11.83 38.37 58.67
C ARG A 268 -11.07 39.69 58.90
N ALA A 269 -9.74 39.66 58.87
CA ALA A 269 -8.91 40.86 58.97
C ALA A 269 -9.21 41.86 57.84
N GLN A 270 -9.43 41.36 56.62
CA GLN A 270 -9.85 42.17 55.48
C GLN A 270 -11.34 42.54 55.47
N ARG A 271 -12.13 42.15 56.49
CA ARG A 271 -13.59 42.35 56.58
C ARG A 271 -14.39 41.82 55.38
N LYS A 272 -13.86 40.80 54.69
CA LYS A 272 -14.49 40.16 53.51
C LYS A 272 -15.18 38.83 53.83
N PHE A 273 -15.13 38.37 55.08
CA PHE A 273 -15.74 37.10 55.49
C PHE A 273 -17.26 37.23 55.66
N ARG A 274 -18.05 36.45 54.91
CA ARG A 274 -19.53 36.35 54.99
C ARG A 274 -19.89 34.92 55.43
N PRO A 275 -20.43 34.70 56.64
CA PRO A 275 -20.61 33.35 57.19
C PRO A 275 -21.85 32.57 56.70
N TYR A 276 -22.62 33.11 55.76
CA TYR A 276 -23.87 32.53 55.27
C TYR A 276 -24.02 32.84 53.78
#